data_AF-A0A357ABA8-F1
#
_entry.id   AF-A0A357ABA8-F1
#
_cell.length_a   1.000
_cell.length_b   1.000
_cell.length_c   1.000
_cell.angle_alpha   90.00
_cell.angle_beta   90.00
_cell.angle_gamma   90.00
#
_symmetry.space_group_name_H-M   'P 1'
#
loop_
_entity.id
_entity.type
_entity.pdbx_description
1 polymer ?
#
loop_
_entity_poly.entity_id
_entity_poly.type
_entity_poly.pdbx_seq_one_letter_code
_entity_poly.pdbx_strand_id
1 'polypeptide(L)'
;MARLDYYAPGVYIEEVNRGSRPIEGVPTAVGGFVGFTEDIRGGAEPFKPMLVTTWDQYLQYFGRPNSDGFTDFGAYLPLSVYGWFLNGGGRCWVVSIGTRLPGSPEPEATETGTSIMNRGNRPSLKFSIRPGSDLTTTDNGSINALLVTVDRSVRVQIMDGEPKPPPSSTSSSSASTSSTTESTSSTTIPANTGEFFTVVVAQGDEELERFENLTMNPQIDSSVATYVVTALEESEYIAAVDLSISGSPLARRPSNGLYEISPPVVMPSPDRFSQHIEGVRDDRTGVRGLFEIDEVTIMACPDLMKVYET
;
A
#
# COMPACT_ATOMS: atom_id res chain seq x y z
N MET A 1 10.40 -55.07 7.08
CA MET A 1 11.24 -55.04 5.86
C MET A 1 11.00 -56.34 5.11
N ALA A 2 10.48 -56.27 3.88
CA ALA A 2 10.32 -57.45 3.04
C ALA A 2 11.72 -58.00 2.71
N ARG A 3 11.99 -59.24 3.12
CA ARG A 3 13.24 -59.93 2.81
C ARG A 3 13.11 -60.46 1.39
N LEU A 4 13.88 -59.92 0.44
CA LEU A 4 13.98 -60.52 -0.89
C LEU A 4 14.81 -61.80 -0.74
N ASP A 5 14.14 -62.93 -0.82
CA ASP A 5 14.80 -64.23 -0.83
C ASP A 5 15.11 -64.62 -2.29
N TYR A 6 16.40 -64.69 -2.62
CA TYR A 6 16.88 -65.02 -3.96
C TYR A 6 16.97 -66.54 -4.13
N TYR A 7 16.03 -67.12 -4.88
CA TYR A 7 15.89 -68.59 -5.01
C TYR A 7 16.51 -69.22 -6.27
N ALA A 8 17.17 -68.44 -7.14
CA ALA A 8 17.80 -68.96 -8.35
C ALA A 8 19.25 -68.47 -8.51
N PRO A 9 20.19 -69.31 -8.99
CA PRO A 9 21.56 -68.89 -9.24
C PRO A 9 21.59 -67.87 -10.39
N GLY A 10 21.85 -66.60 -10.06
CA GLY A 10 21.91 -65.48 -11.01
C GLY A 10 22.51 -64.23 -10.35
N VAL A 11 22.86 -63.24 -11.18
CA VAL A 11 23.35 -61.93 -10.70
C VAL A 11 22.16 -61.00 -10.55
N TYR A 12 21.90 -60.54 -9.33
CA TYR A 12 20.85 -59.57 -9.03
C TYR A 12 21.47 -58.21 -8.72
N ILE A 13 20.97 -57.17 -9.38
CA ILE A 13 21.36 -55.79 -9.14
C ILE A 13 20.29 -55.17 -8.24
N GLU A 14 20.70 -54.75 -7.05
CA GLU A 14 19.86 -53.99 -6.14
C GLU A 14 20.36 -52.55 -6.10
N GLU A 15 19.54 -51.62 -6.60
CA GLU A 15 19.80 -50.19 -6.47
C GLU A 15 19.44 -49.74 -5.06
N VAL A 16 20.37 -49.94 -4.14
CA VAL A 16 20.25 -49.35 -2.81
C VAL A 16 20.56 -47.86 -2.96
N ASN A 17 19.54 -47.00 -2.81
CA ASN A 17 19.69 -45.56 -2.91
C ASN A 17 20.49 -45.03 -1.69
N ARG A 18 21.82 -45.19 -1.73
CA ARG A 18 22.76 -44.73 -0.71
C ARG A 18 23.27 -43.34 -1.06
N GLY A 19 22.36 -42.38 -1.13
CA GLY A 19 22.69 -40.98 -0.97
C GLY A 19 22.40 -40.59 0.47
N SER A 20 23.43 -40.30 1.27
CA SER A 20 23.18 -39.46 2.45
C SER A 20 22.58 -38.17 1.92
N ARG A 21 21.36 -37.82 2.34
CA ARG A 21 20.86 -36.46 2.09
C ARG A 21 21.93 -35.50 2.61
N PRO A 22 22.51 -34.63 1.76
CA PRO A 22 23.44 -33.64 2.26
C PRO A 22 22.78 -32.89 3.41
N ILE A 23 23.50 -32.69 4.52
CA ILE A 23 23.01 -31.82 5.59
C ILE A 23 23.05 -30.42 5.01
N GLU A 24 21.88 -29.86 4.71
CA GLU A 24 21.79 -28.44 4.37
C GLU A 24 22.32 -27.64 5.56
N GLY A 25 23.22 -26.70 5.29
CA GLY A 25 23.71 -25.81 6.33
C GLY A 25 22.54 -25.00 6.88
N VAL A 26 22.21 -25.21 8.15
CA VAL A 26 21.26 -24.35 8.86
C VAL A 26 21.94 -22.98 9.04
N PRO A 27 21.35 -21.87 8.59
CA PRO A 27 21.94 -20.56 8.82
C PRO A 27 22.09 -20.32 10.32
N THR A 28 23.33 -20.12 10.78
CA THR A 28 23.66 -20.03 12.21
C THR A 28 23.51 -18.63 12.79
N ALA A 29 23.12 -17.65 11.96
CA ALA A 29 23.00 -16.25 12.36
C ALA A 29 21.87 -15.58 11.56
N VAL A 30 20.64 -15.67 12.07
CA VAL A 30 19.49 -14.89 11.57
C VAL A 30 19.21 -13.80 12.59
N GLY A 31 19.31 -12.55 12.13
CA GLY A 31 19.04 -11.37 12.94
C GLY A 31 17.55 -11.07 13.01
N GLY A 32 17.11 -10.58 14.15
CA GLY A 32 15.79 -10.06 14.41
C GLY A 32 15.88 -8.60 14.85
N PHE A 33 15.25 -7.70 14.12
CA PHE A 33 15.38 -6.26 14.34
C PHE A 33 14.02 -5.65 14.69
N VAL A 34 13.97 -4.84 15.74
CA VAL A 34 12.74 -4.17 16.21
C VAL A 34 13.00 -2.67 16.34
N GLY A 35 12.26 -1.83 15.60
CA GLY A 35 12.47 -0.39 15.63
C GLY A 35 11.61 0.39 14.64
N PHE A 36 11.92 1.67 14.44
CA PHE A 36 11.12 2.56 13.61
C PHE A 36 11.54 2.51 12.13
N THR A 37 10.56 2.53 11.24
CA THR A 37 10.79 2.52 9.79
C THR A 37 10.36 3.84 9.15
N GLU A 38 10.75 4.07 7.91
CA GLU A 38 10.34 5.28 7.18
C GLU A 38 8.88 5.18 6.73
N ASP A 39 8.50 4.01 6.23
CA ASP A 39 7.15 3.69 5.76
C ASP A 39 6.79 2.24 6.14
N ILE A 40 5.54 1.82 5.89
CA ILE A 40 5.07 0.43 5.98
C ILE A 40 4.19 0.15 4.76
N ARG A 41 4.65 -0.72 3.85
CA ARG A 41 4.03 -0.98 2.55
C ARG A 41 4.35 -2.40 2.05
N GLY A 42 3.82 -2.75 0.87
CA GLY A 42 4.18 -4.00 0.19
C GLY A 42 3.75 -5.26 0.94
N GLY A 43 2.67 -5.19 1.73
CA GLY A 43 2.20 -6.28 2.57
C GLY A 43 2.88 -6.38 3.94
N ALA A 44 3.78 -5.45 4.28
CA ALA A 44 4.26 -5.29 5.64
C ALA A 44 3.15 -4.77 6.55
N GLU A 45 3.12 -5.28 7.78
CA GLU A 45 2.16 -4.88 8.79
C GLU A 45 2.91 -4.32 10.02
N PRO A 46 2.36 -3.29 10.69
CA PRO A 46 2.94 -2.78 11.91
C PRO A 46 2.95 -3.88 12.99
N PHE A 47 4.02 -3.89 13.78
CA PHE A 47 4.27 -4.87 14.85
C PHE A 47 4.32 -6.34 14.41
N LYS A 48 4.24 -6.68 13.12
CA LYS A 48 4.44 -8.07 12.67
C LYS A 48 5.86 -8.29 12.13
N PRO A 49 6.49 -9.44 12.47
CA PRO A 49 7.76 -9.82 11.88
C PRO A 49 7.63 -10.04 10.37
N MET A 50 8.42 -9.30 9.59
CA MET A 50 8.53 -9.49 8.16
C MET A 50 9.91 -10.06 7.79
N LEU A 51 9.93 -11.08 6.93
CA LEU A 51 11.17 -11.68 6.43
C LEU A 51 11.80 -10.77 5.38
N VAL A 52 13.06 -10.41 5.60
CA VAL A 52 13.86 -9.57 4.70
C VAL A 52 15.14 -10.31 4.34
N THR A 53 15.37 -10.49 3.05
CA THR A 53 16.53 -11.25 2.52
C THR A 53 17.58 -10.33 1.89
N THR A 54 17.19 -9.13 1.47
CA THR A 54 18.07 -8.13 0.86
C THR A 54 17.68 -6.71 1.30
N TRP A 55 18.59 -5.75 1.13
CA TRP A 55 18.29 -4.34 1.36
C TRP A 55 17.19 -3.81 0.44
N ASP A 56 17.14 -4.23 -0.82
CA ASP A 56 16.08 -3.81 -1.73
C ASP A 56 14.70 -4.30 -1.26
N GLN A 57 14.62 -5.51 -0.69
CA GLN A 57 13.40 -6.01 -0.08
C GLN A 57 13.01 -5.20 1.16
N TYR A 58 13.99 -4.76 1.95
CA TYR A 58 13.74 -3.83 3.06
C TYR A 58 13.10 -2.54 2.56
N LEU A 59 13.64 -1.92 1.50
CA LEU A 59 13.08 -0.69 0.91
C LEU A 59 11.67 -0.90 0.37
N GLN A 60 11.38 -2.08 -0.21
CA GLN A 60 10.05 -2.40 -0.71
C GLN A 60 8.99 -2.49 0.38
N TYR A 61 9.37 -2.89 1.60
CA TYR A 61 8.46 -3.01 2.74
C TYR A 61 8.42 -1.77 3.63
N PHE A 62 9.56 -1.12 3.81
CA PHE A 62 9.77 -0.15 4.90
C PHE A 62 10.30 1.22 4.44
N GLY A 63 10.50 1.42 3.14
CA GLY A 63 10.96 2.68 2.55
C GLY A 63 9.90 3.35 1.68
N ARG A 64 9.89 4.69 1.64
CA ARG A 64 9.02 5.43 0.73
C ARG A 64 9.40 5.15 -0.74
N PRO A 65 8.47 5.27 -1.70
CA PRO A 65 8.81 5.12 -3.11
C PRO A 65 9.96 6.05 -3.54
N ASN A 66 11.02 5.47 -4.10
CA ASN A 66 12.26 6.17 -4.50
C ASN A 66 13.04 6.84 -3.35
N SER A 67 12.80 6.42 -2.10
CA SER A 67 13.59 6.84 -0.95
C SER A 67 14.78 5.91 -0.72
N ASP A 68 15.73 6.37 0.08
CA ASP A 68 16.88 5.61 0.55
C ASP A 68 16.56 4.74 1.79
N GLY A 69 15.32 4.81 2.30
CA GLY A 69 14.81 3.98 3.39
C GLY A 69 15.17 4.49 4.79
N PHE A 70 15.85 5.63 4.88
CA PHE A 70 16.18 6.25 6.16
C PHE A 70 15.05 7.18 6.61
N THR A 71 14.83 7.22 7.93
CA THR A 71 13.80 8.06 8.52
C THR A 71 14.28 9.50 8.69
N ASP A 72 13.41 10.48 8.44
CA ASP A 72 13.69 11.92 8.64
C ASP A 72 14.05 12.27 10.10
N PHE A 73 13.53 11.49 11.07
CA PHE A 73 13.80 11.66 12.50
C PHE A 73 15.02 10.88 12.99
N GLY A 74 15.78 10.22 12.10
CA GLY A 74 17.07 9.57 12.40
C GLY A 74 16.98 8.29 13.25
N ALA A 75 15.97 7.46 13.06
CA ALA A 75 15.89 6.11 13.63
C ALA A 75 17.14 5.29 13.30
N TYR A 76 17.50 4.42 14.22
CA TYR A 76 18.66 3.53 14.15
C TYR A 76 18.33 2.19 13.50
N LEU A 77 17.05 1.79 13.38
CA LEU A 77 16.66 0.54 12.73
C LEU A 77 17.14 0.45 11.27
N PRO A 78 16.88 1.43 10.37
CA PRO A 78 17.33 1.33 8.97
C PRO A 78 18.85 1.21 8.88
N LEU A 79 19.58 1.96 9.71
CA LEU A 79 21.04 1.90 9.81
C LEU A 79 21.55 0.52 10.26
N SER A 80 20.87 -0.08 11.24
CA SER A 80 21.22 -1.40 11.78
C SER A 80 21.00 -2.52 10.76
N VAL A 81 19.88 -2.48 10.04
CA VAL A 81 19.56 -3.45 8.98
C VAL A 81 20.47 -3.26 7.78
N TYR A 82 20.74 -2.02 7.38
CA TYR A 82 21.70 -1.73 6.31
C TYR A 82 23.10 -2.24 6.67
N GLY A 83 23.56 -1.95 7.89
CA GLY A 83 24.82 -2.44 8.43
C GLY A 83 24.88 -3.97 8.46
N TRP A 84 23.79 -4.65 8.84
CA TRP A 84 23.71 -6.12 8.81
C TRP A 84 24.02 -6.68 7.42
N PHE A 85 23.36 -6.17 6.38
CA PHE A 85 23.61 -6.62 5.00
C PHE A 85 25.01 -6.22 4.49
N LEU A 86 25.51 -5.03 4.82
CA LEU A 86 26.86 -4.60 4.46
C LEU A 86 27.96 -5.48 5.09
N ASN A 87 27.72 -6.01 6.28
CA ASN A 87 28.66 -6.90 6.98
C ASN A 87 28.50 -8.38 6.53
N GLY A 88 27.75 -8.65 5.46
CA GLY A 88 27.55 -10.00 4.94
C GLY A 88 26.51 -10.81 5.72
N GLY A 89 25.66 -10.15 6.50
CA GLY A 89 24.49 -10.75 7.13
C GLY A 89 23.54 -11.33 6.08
N GLY A 90 22.96 -12.50 6.37
CA GLY A 90 21.98 -13.16 5.51
C GLY A 90 20.57 -12.59 5.73
N ARG A 91 19.56 -13.45 5.54
CA ARG A 91 18.17 -13.09 5.85
C ARG A 91 18.01 -12.64 7.31
N CYS A 92 17.10 -11.72 7.55
CA CYS A 92 16.74 -11.22 8.86
C CYS A 92 15.23 -11.00 8.95
N TRP A 93 14.73 -10.87 10.18
CA TRP A 93 13.35 -10.49 10.45
C TRP A 93 13.31 -9.07 10.95
N VAL A 94 12.37 -8.28 10.46
CA VAL A 94 12.19 -6.89 10.85
C VAL A 94 10.76 -6.69 11.35
N VAL A 95 10.64 -6.09 12.54
CA VAL A 95 9.38 -5.64 13.12
C VAL A 95 9.42 -4.12 13.15
N SER A 96 8.54 -3.49 12.36
CA SER A 96 8.33 -2.05 12.44
C SER A 96 7.42 -1.74 13.62
N ILE A 97 7.90 -0.91 14.55
CA ILE A 97 7.08 -0.39 15.67
C ILE A 97 6.38 0.93 15.32
N GLY A 98 6.51 1.38 14.07
CA GLY A 98 5.88 2.59 13.57
C GLY A 98 6.77 3.42 12.64
N THR A 99 6.17 4.47 12.08
CA THR A 99 6.82 5.40 11.14
C THR A 99 7.09 6.78 11.74
N ARG A 100 6.76 6.98 13.02
CA ARG A 100 6.89 8.25 13.76
C ARG A 100 7.21 8.00 15.23
N LEU A 101 7.70 9.02 15.92
CA LEU A 101 7.92 8.94 17.37
C LEU A 101 6.58 9.06 18.14
N PRO A 102 6.42 8.41 19.30
CA PRO A 102 5.24 8.58 20.15
C PRO A 102 5.05 10.06 20.53
N GLY A 103 3.83 10.59 20.37
CA GLY A 103 3.52 11.98 20.71
C GLY A 103 3.85 13.02 19.64
N SER A 104 4.39 12.62 18.47
CA SER A 104 4.44 13.50 17.29
C SER A 104 3.02 13.91 16.87
N PRO A 105 2.81 15.11 16.28
CA PRO A 105 1.50 15.51 15.78
C PRO A 105 0.94 14.44 14.82
N GLU A 106 -0.35 14.15 14.98
CA GLU A 106 -1.08 13.18 14.17
C GLU A 106 -0.85 13.50 12.67
N PRO A 107 -0.60 12.49 11.81
CA PRO A 107 -0.45 12.73 10.39
C PRO A 107 -1.63 13.54 9.86
N GLU A 108 -1.33 14.63 9.16
CA GLU A 108 -2.31 15.12 8.21
C GLU A 108 -2.55 13.99 7.20
N ALA A 109 -3.82 13.70 6.89
CA ALA A 109 -4.20 12.71 5.88
C ALA A 109 -3.52 12.97 4.51
N THR A 110 -3.01 14.19 4.30
CA THR A 110 -2.16 14.66 3.19
C THR A 110 -0.81 13.92 3.08
N GLU A 111 -0.23 13.48 4.19
CA GLU A 111 1.12 12.88 4.24
C GLU A 111 1.14 11.37 4.04
N THR A 112 0.05 10.68 4.35
CA THR A 112 -0.03 9.21 4.33
C THR A 112 -0.89 8.77 3.16
N GLY A 113 -0.29 8.48 1.99
CA GLY A 113 -1.08 8.15 0.81
C GLY A 113 -0.26 7.69 -0.39
N THR A 114 -0.91 6.93 -1.27
CA THR A 114 -0.32 6.40 -2.50
C THR A 114 -0.24 7.51 -3.55
N SER A 115 0.97 7.83 -4.00
CA SER A 115 1.20 8.80 -5.07
C SER A 115 1.06 8.15 -6.44
N ILE A 116 0.27 8.76 -7.30
CA ILE A 116 -0.02 8.32 -8.66
C ILE A 116 0.72 9.23 -9.64
N MET A 117 1.47 8.59 -10.53
CA MET A 117 2.24 9.27 -11.56
C MET A 117 1.38 9.56 -12.78
N ASN A 118 1.66 10.67 -13.46
CA ASN A 118 1.14 10.93 -14.80
C ASN A 118 1.89 10.10 -15.87
N ARG A 119 1.47 10.24 -17.14
CA ARG A 119 2.15 9.60 -18.29
C ARG A 119 3.62 10.00 -18.44
N GLY A 120 4.02 11.15 -17.93
CA GLY A 120 5.39 11.66 -17.93
C GLY A 120 6.23 11.23 -16.74
N ASN A 121 5.74 10.27 -15.93
CA ASN A 121 6.38 9.79 -14.70
C ASN A 121 6.66 10.91 -13.66
N ARG A 122 5.76 11.89 -13.58
CA ARG A 122 5.75 12.94 -12.56
C ARG A 122 4.54 12.74 -11.63
N PRO A 123 4.66 13.06 -10.34
CA PRO A 123 3.53 12.94 -9.41
C PRO A 123 2.37 13.84 -9.84
N SER A 124 1.16 13.27 -9.85
CA SER A 124 -0.07 13.93 -10.27
C SER A 124 -1.05 14.05 -9.11
N LEU A 125 -1.48 12.91 -8.58
CA LEU A 125 -2.39 12.82 -7.44
C LEU A 125 -1.77 12.01 -6.33
N LYS A 126 -2.21 12.28 -5.12
CA LYS A 126 -2.00 11.40 -3.98
C LYS A 126 -3.35 11.05 -3.36
N PHE A 127 -3.60 9.76 -3.17
CA PHE A 127 -4.79 9.26 -2.51
C PHE A 127 -4.44 8.75 -1.12
N SER A 128 -5.26 9.10 -0.13
CA SER A 128 -5.16 8.61 1.24
C SER A 128 -6.51 8.09 1.72
N ILE A 129 -6.50 7.15 2.66
CA ILE A 129 -7.74 6.70 3.30
C ILE A 129 -8.14 7.74 4.34
N ARG A 130 -9.43 8.11 4.36
CA ARG A 130 -9.96 9.09 5.30
C ARG A 130 -10.01 8.49 6.71
N PRO A 131 -9.44 9.16 7.72
CA PRO A 131 -9.50 8.68 9.10
C PRO A 131 -10.95 8.72 9.63
N GLY A 132 -11.39 7.66 10.30
CA GLY A 132 -12.75 7.55 10.84
C GLY A 132 -13.79 6.95 9.89
N SER A 133 -13.40 6.54 8.68
CA SER A 133 -14.24 5.68 7.84
C SER A 133 -14.44 4.30 8.49
N ASP A 134 -15.54 3.61 8.17
CA ASP A 134 -15.80 2.23 8.62
C ASP A 134 -14.66 1.26 8.29
N LEU A 135 -13.81 1.62 7.33
CA LEU A 135 -12.60 0.89 7.00
C LEU A 135 -11.51 0.96 8.08
N THR A 136 -11.47 2.02 8.89
CA THR A 136 -10.47 2.21 9.95
C THR A 136 -10.97 1.78 11.34
N THR A 137 -12.25 1.41 11.45
CA THR A 137 -12.91 1.16 12.73
C THR A 137 -13.13 -0.34 12.96
N THR A 138 -12.61 -0.86 14.06
CA THR A 138 -13.10 -2.13 14.64
C THR A 138 -13.47 -1.85 16.10
N ASP A 139 -14.56 -2.45 16.56
CA ASP A 139 -15.30 -2.23 17.83
C ASP A 139 -14.51 -2.23 19.16
N ASN A 140 -13.17 -2.32 19.16
CA ASN A 140 -12.39 -2.45 20.40
C ASN A 140 -11.18 -1.51 20.51
N GLY A 141 -11.10 -0.42 19.73
CA GLY A 141 -10.04 0.59 19.90
C GLY A 141 -8.61 0.03 19.79
N SER A 142 -8.46 -1.18 19.26
CA SER A 142 -7.21 -1.77 18.80
C SER A 142 -7.22 -1.64 17.29
N ILE A 143 -6.47 -0.67 16.78
CA ILE A 143 -6.35 -0.44 15.36
C ILE A 143 -5.18 -1.30 14.91
N ASN A 144 -5.41 -2.61 14.81
CA ASN A 144 -4.41 -3.57 14.36
C ASN A 144 -4.97 -4.39 13.19
N ALA A 145 -4.18 -4.42 12.11
CA ALA A 145 -4.00 -5.59 11.25
C ALA A 145 -5.24 -6.16 10.50
N LEU A 146 -6.32 -5.40 10.33
CA LEU A 146 -7.53 -5.88 9.62
C LEU A 146 -7.84 -5.20 8.27
N LEU A 147 -6.95 -4.34 7.76
CA LEU A 147 -7.01 -3.85 6.36
C LEU A 147 -6.04 -4.57 5.40
N VAL A 148 -5.14 -5.41 5.92
CA VAL A 148 -4.17 -6.20 5.12
C VAL A 148 -4.61 -7.68 5.04
N THR A 149 -5.91 -7.94 5.15
CA THR A 149 -6.45 -9.17 4.53
C THR A 149 -6.73 -8.81 3.08
N VAL A 150 -6.25 -9.62 2.12
CA VAL A 150 -6.32 -9.37 0.66
C VAL A 150 -7.72 -8.93 0.17
N ASP A 151 -8.77 -9.33 0.89
CA ASP A 151 -10.17 -9.00 0.58
C ASP A 151 -10.63 -7.61 1.06
N ARG A 152 -9.82 -6.87 1.83
CA ARG A 152 -10.22 -5.58 2.43
C ARG A 152 -9.33 -4.39 2.07
N SER A 153 -8.32 -4.55 1.22
CA SER A 153 -7.53 -3.40 0.76
C SER A 153 -8.33 -2.50 -0.18
N VAL A 154 -8.20 -1.20 -0.01
CA VAL A 154 -8.86 -0.19 -0.86
C VAL A 154 -8.06 -0.02 -2.13
N ARG A 155 -8.73 -0.13 -3.26
CA ARG A 155 -8.16 0.10 -4.58
C ARG A 155 -8.86 1.28 -5.24
N VAL A 156 -8.06 2.12 -5.90
CA VAL A 156 -8.53 3.18 -6.77
C VAL A 156 -8.28 2.77 -8.20
N GLN A 157 -9.33 2.69 -9.00
CA GLN A 157 -9.22 2.50 -10.43
C GLN A 157 -9.41 3.83 -11.16
N ILE A 158 -8.43 4.19 -11.98
CA ILE A 158 -8.48 5.38 -12.82
C ILE A 158 -8.70 4.95 -14.27
N MET A 159 -9.73 5.53 -14.90
CA MET A 159 -10.15 5.21 -16.27
C MET A 159 -10.34 6.47 -17.11
N ASP A 160 -10.41 6.29 -18.43
CA ASP A 160 -10.85 7.35 -19.33
C ASP A 160 -12.29 7.77 -19.00
N GLY A 161 -12.53 9.08 -19.05
CA GLY A 161 -13.82 9.68 -18.77
C GLY A 161 -14.24 10.62 -19.90
N GLU A 162 -15.47 11.06 -19.81
CA GLU A 162 -16.07 12.02 -20.76
C GLU A 162 -16.47 13.29 -20.02
N PRO A 163 -16.59 14.44 -20.70
CA PRO A 163 -17.20 15.62 -20.09
C PRO A 163 -18.68 15.37 -19.76
N LYS A 164 -19.23 16.13 -18.82
CA LYS A 164 -20.64 16.07 -18.46
C LYS A 164 -21.51 16.35 -19.69
N PRO A 165 -22.58 15.56 -19.91
CA PRO A 165 -23.51 15.83 -20.99
C PRO A 165 -24.21 17.17 -20.75
N PRO A 166 -24.48 17.95 -21.80
CA PRO A 166 -25.22 19.19 -21.66
C PRO A 166 -26.64 18.93 -21.12
N PRO A 167 -27.25 19.88 -20.40
CA PRO A 167 -28.49 19.69 -19.64
C PRO A 167 -29.77 19.40 -20.46
N SER A 168 -29.67 19.11 -21.77
CA SER A 168 -30.83 18.93 -22.67
C SER A 168 -30.78 17.72 -23.62
N SER A 169 -29.95 16.69 -23.39
CA SER A 169 -29.94 15.49 -24.24
C SER A 169 -30.50 14.23 -23.55
N THR A 170 -31.77 14.28 -23.13
CA THR A 170 -32.59 13.06 -23.13
C THR A 170 -33.00 12.80 -24.57
N SER A 171 -32.20 12.06 -25.33
CA SER A 171 -32.59 11.58 -26.65
C SER A 171 -32.77 10.06 -26.63
N SER A 172 -33.95 9.65 -26.15
CA SER A 172 -34.57 8.43 -26.65
C SER A 172 -34.81 8.60 -28.14
N SER A 173 -34.06 7.83 -28.92
CA SER A 173 -34.11 7.80 -30.38
C SER A 173 -35.43 7.23 -30.87
N SER A 174 -36.25 8.05 -31.53
CA SER A 174 -37.31 7.59 -32.43
C SER A 174 -37.54 8.64 -33.52
N ALA A 175 -37.46 8.17 -34.76
CA ALA A 175 -37.36 8.95 -36.00
C ALA A 175 -38.64 9.71 -36.37
N SER A 176 -38.50 10.89 -36.99
CA SER A 176 -39.14 11.26 -38.28
C SER A 176 -38.96 12.74 -38.67
N THR A 177 -38.44 12.93 -39.88
CA THR A 177 -38.85 13.85 -40.97
C THR A 177 -39.23 15.34 -40.71
N SER A 178 -38.35 16.21 -41.27
CA SER A 178 -38.54 17.53 -41.92
C SER A 178 -39.26 18.70 -41.24
N SER A 179 -38.54 19.82 -41.15
CA SER A 179 -38.83 21.17 -41.74
C SER A 179 -38.47 22.34 -40.82
N THR A 180 -38.03 23.42 -41.47
CA THR A 180 -37.43 24.68 -41.02
C THR A 180 -38.29 25.48 -40.03
N THR A 181 -37.69 26.10 -38.99
CA THR A 181 -37.83 27.53 -38.53
C THR A 181 -37.00 27.75 -37.25
N GLU A 182 -36.51 28.98 -37.09
CA GLU A 182 -35.51 29.54 -36.17
C GLU A 182 -35.70 29.37 -34.64
N SER A 183 -34.60 29.66 -33.93
CA SER A 183 -34.42 29.88 -32.48
C SER A 183 -34.17 28.64 -31.61
N THR A 184 -32.90 28.26 -31.37
CA THR A 184 -32.54 27.66 -30.07
C THR A 184 -31.03 27.70 -29.81
N SER A 185 -30.65 28.14 -28.62
CA SER A 185 -29.31 28.06 -27.99
C SER A 185 -28.32 27.10 -28.63
N SER A 186 -27.17 27.61 -29.08
CA SER A 186 -26.01 26.81 -29.46
C SER A 186 -25.45 26.08 -28.23
N THR A 187 -26.03 24.94 -27.89
CA THR A 187 -25.46 24.02 -26.91
C THR A 187 -24.28 23.34 -27.59
N THR A 188 -23.12 23.97 -27.54
CA THR A 188 -21.86 23.39 -28.03
C THR A 188 -21.51 22.20 -27.15
N ILE A 189 -21.48 20.99 -27.72
CA ILE A 189 -20.98 19.80 -27.05
C ILE A 189 -19.52 20.07 -26.66
N PRO A 190 -19.14 20.04 -25.38
CA PRO A 190 -17.76 20.23 -24.98
C PRO A 190 -16.88 19.15 -25.63
N ALA A 191 -15.83 19.57 -26.33
CA ALA A 191 -14.93 18.65 -27.02
C ALA A 191 -14.21 17.76 -26.00
N ASN A 192 -14.24 16.44 -26.20
CA ASN A 192 -13.46 15.51 -25.38
C ASN A 192 -11.98 15.61 -25.78
N THR A 193 -11.24 16.43 -25.04
CA THR A 193 -9.80 16.67 -25.21
C THR A 193 -8.94 15.56 -24.62
N GLY A 194 -9.55 14.54 -24.01
CA GLY A 194 -8.86 13.46 -23.31
C GLY A 194 -8.34 13.84 -21.92
N GLU A 195 -8.64 15.05 -21.42
CA GLU A 195 -8.24 15.46 -20.06
C GLU A 195 -9.18 14.93 -18.97
N PHE A 196 -10.36 14.43 -19.36
CA PHE A 196 -11.37 13.91 -18.46
C PHE A 196 -11.14 12.45 -18.08
N PHE A 197 -11.39 12.12 -16.82
CA PHE A 197 -11.19 10.78 -16.29
C PHE A 197 -12.25 10.43 -15.24
N THR A 198 -12.34 9.14 -14.93
CA THR A 198 -13.22 8.62 -13.90
C THR A 198 -12.37 7.95 -12.82
N VAL A 199 -12.75 8.16 -11.56
CA VAL A 199 -12.15 7.54 -10.38
C VAL A 199 -13.18 6.61 -9.77
N VAL A 200 -12.84 5.34 -9.62
CA VAL A 200 -13.66 4.33 -8.96
C VAL A 200 -12.92 3.84 -7.72
N VAL A 201 -13.58 3.87 -6.58
CA VAL A 201 -13.09 3.35 -5.31
C VAL A 201 -13.72 1.98 -5.10
N ALA A 202 -12.88 0.96 -4.93
CA ALA A 202 -13.33 -0.42 -4.74
C ALA A 202 -12.64 -1.04 -3.53
N GLN A 203 -13.34 -1.95 -2.85
CA GLN A 203 -12.79 -2.79 -1.79
C GLN A 203 -13.05 -4.26 -2.17
N GLY A 204 -11.98 -5.04 -2.34
CA GLY A 204 -12.10 -6.39 -2.88
C GLY A 204 -12.67 -6.39 -4.30
N ASP A 205 -13.87 -6.95 -4.46
CA ASP A 205 -14.64 -7.01 -5.72
C ASP A 205 -15.86 -6.07 -5.73
N GLU A 206 -16.10 -5.33 -4.64
CA GLU A 206 -17.22 -4.41 -4.50
C GLU A 206 -16.80 -2.97 -4.84
N GLU A 207 -17.60 -2.31 -5.67
CA GLU A 207 -17.45 -0.90 -5.99
C GLU A 207 -18.16 -0.05 -4.92
N LEU A 208 -17.39 0.74 -4.18
CA LEU A 208 -17.90 1.58 -3.09
C LEU A 208 -18.40 2.92 -3.62
N GLU A 209 -17.57 3.60 -4.42
CA GLU A 209 -17.86 4.95 -4.91
C GLU A 209 -17.34 5.12 -6.35
N ARG A 210 -18.06 5.91 -7.14
CA ARG A 210 -17.69 6.27 -8.51
C ARG A 210 -17.85 7.76 -8.74
N PHE A 211 -16.77 8.39 -9.18
CA PHE A 211 -16.71 9.80 -9.52
C PHE A 211 -16.38 9.96 -11.00
N GLU A 212 -17.37 10.40 -11.77
CA GLU A 212 -17.26 10.58 -13.22
C GLU A 212 -16.98 12.04 -13.60
N ASN A 213 -16.58 12.24 -14.86
CA ASN A 213 -16.39 13.57 -15.45
C ASN A 213 -15.40 14.44 -14.67
N LEU A 214 -14.31 13.85 -14.18
CA LEU A 214 -13.29 14.54 -13.40
C LEU A 214 -12.23 15.18 -14.30
N THR A 215 -11.64 16.27 -13.83
CA THR A 215 -10.51 16.93 -14.50
C THR A 215 -9.48 17.41 -13.49
N MET A 216 -8.25 17.63 -13.98
CA MET A 216 -7.19 18.32 -13.25
C MET A 216 -7.29 19.83 -13.32
N ASN A 217 -8.24 20.40 -14.05
CA ASN A 217 -8.37 21.85 -14.14
C ASN A 217 -9.18 22.42 -12.95
N PRO A 218 -8.58 23.16 -12.01
CA PRO A 218 -9.31 23.75 -10.88
C PRO A 218 -10.23 24.92 -11.29
N GLN A 219 -10.07 25.47 -12.50
CA GLN A 219 -10.85 26.60 -13.02
C GLN A 219 -11.85 26.15 -14.10
N ILE A 220 -12.16 24.86 -14.18
CA ILE A 220 -13.13 24.35 -15.15
C ILE A 220 -14.55 24.82 -14.81
N ASP A 221 -15.38 25.00 -15.82
CA ASP A 221 -16.81 25.21 -15.63
C ASP A 221 -17.45 23.92 -15.09
N SER A 222 -18.17 24.03 -13.96
CA SER A 222 -18.81 22.89 -13.29
C SER A 222 -19.88 22.20 -14.13
N SER A 223 -20.40 22.89 -15.17
CA SER A 223 -21.30 22.32 -16.17
C SER A 223 -20.61 21.34 -17.13
N VAL A 224 -19.28 21.42 -17.28
CA VAL A 224 -18.49 20.58 -18.19
C VAL A 224 -17.80 19.44 -17.45
N ALA A 225 -17.21 19.71 -16.29
CA ALA A 225 -16.52 18.70 -15.48
C ALA A 225 -16.36 19.19 -14.04
N THR A 226 -15.98 18.29 -13.14
CA THR A 226 -15.66 18.66 -11.75
C THR A 226 -14.15 18.52 -11.51
N TYR A 227 -13.56 19.47 -10.80
CA TYR A 227 -12.17 19.33 -10.36
C TYR A 227 -12.05 18.17 -9.37
N VAL A 228 -11.08 17.28 -9.61
CA VAL A 228 -10.94 16.01 -8.89
C VAL A 228 -10.85 16.15 -7.36
N VAL A 229 -10.09 17.11 -6.85
CA VAL A 229 -9.92 17.29 -5.39
C VAL A 229 -11.24 17.71 -4.76
N THR A 230 -11.96 18.65 -5.38
CA THR A 230 -13.27 19.10 -4.91
C THR A 230 -14.33 18.00 -5.00
N ALA A 231 -14.32 17.18 -6.05
CA ALA A 231 -15.24 16.04 -6.15
C ALA A 231 -15.00 15.01 -5.03
N LEU A 232 -13.73 14.78 -4.68
CA LEU A 232 -13.34 13.81 -3.65
C LEU A 232 -13.42 14.34 -2.22
N GLU A 233 -13.72 15.62 -2.01
CA GLU A 233 -14.09 16.13 -0.68
C GLU A 233 -15.39 15.48 -0.17
N GLU A 234 -16.28 15.07 -1.09
CA GLU A 234 -17.54 14.37 -0.82
C GLU A 234 -17.36 12.87 -0.54
N SER A 235 -16.17 12.31 -0.78
CA SER A 235 -15.88 10.89 -0.53
C SER A 235 -15.85 10.57 0.97
N GLU A 236 -16.47 9.45 1.34
CA GLU A 236 -16.46 8.93 2.72
C GLU A 236 -15.19 8.14 3.02
N TYR A 237 -14.61 7.48 2.00
CA TYR A 237 -13.52 6.52 2.18
C TYR A 237 -12.13 7.08 1.91
N ILE A 238 -12.00 8.00 0.95
CA ILE A 238 -10.70 8.47 0.47
C ILE A 238 -10.62 9.99 0.46
N ALA A 239 -9.40 10.50 0.52
CA ALA A 239 -9.07 11.89 0.26
C ALA A 239 -8.04 11.97 -0.87
N ALA A 240 -8.07 13.05 -1.65
CA ALA A 240 -7.10 13.28 -2.71
C ALA A 240 -6.41 14.64 -2.56
N VAL A 241 -5.12 14.65 -2.90
CA VAL A 241 -4.29 15.85 -2.94
C VAL A 241 -3.69 15.97 -4.33
N ASP A 242 -3.79 17.17 -4.91
CA ASP A 242 -3.11 17.48 -6.17
C ASP A 242 -1.64 17.80 -5.91
N LEU A 243 -0.74 16.98 -6.47
CA LEU A 243 0.72 17.13 -6.37
C LEU A 243 1.33 17.76 -7.63
N SER A 244 0.51 18.07 -8.64
CA SER A 244 0.99 18.51 -9.92
C SER A 244 1.48 19.97 -9.88
N ILE A 245 2.68 20.21 -10.43
CA ILE A 245 3.38 21.50 -10.29
C ILE A 245 3.03 22.47 -11.42
N SER A 246 3.04 22.00 -12.68
CA SER A 246 2.73 22.82 -13.85
C SER A 246 2.43 21.96 -15.09
N GLY A 247 1.63 22.51 -16.00
CA GLY A 247 1.26 21.86 -17.27
C GLY A 247 -0.22 22.06 -17.63
N SER A 248 -0.59 21.63 -18.83
CA SER A 248 -2.01 21.54 -19.21
C SER A 248 -2.72 20.48 -18.34
N PRO A 249 -4.06 20.55 -18.18
CA PRO A 249 -4.78 19.55 -17.38
C PRO A 249 -4.57 18.12 -17.92
N LEU A 250 -4.48 17.96 -19.24
CA LEU A 250 -4.10 16.69 -19.88
C LEU A 250 -2.71 16.17 -19.46
N ALA A 251 -1.71 17.05 -19.35
CA ALA A 251 -0.36 16.67 -18.92
C ALA A 251 -0.29 16.35 -17.42
N ARG A 252 -1.15 16.99 -16.63
CA ARG A 252 -1.28 16.76 -15.18
C ARG A 252 -2.11 15.53 -14.85
N ARG A 253 -2.87 15.00 -15.80
CA ARG A 253 -3.76 13.85 -15.61
C ARG A 253 -2.99 12.61 -15.12
N PRO A 254 -3.52 11.89 -14.11
CA PRO A 254 -2.93 10.64 -13.62
C PRO A 254 -2.96 9.57 -14.71
N SER A 255 -2.05 8.60 -14.63
CA SER A 255 -2.11 7.42 -15.48
C SER A 255 -3.35 6.58 -15.15
N ASN A 256 -3.90 5.90 -16.16
CA ASN A 256 -4.97 4.94 -15.95
C ASN A 256 -4.38 3.66 -15.36
N GLY A 257 -5.11 3.01 -14.47
CA GLY A 257 -4.63 1.81 -13.78
C GLY A 257 -5.40 1.53 -12.50
N LEU A 258 -5.06 0.41 -11.86
CA LEU A 258 -5.49 0.10 -10.50
C LEU A 258 -4.36 0.42 -9.53
N TYR A 259 -4.68 1.16 -8.48
CA TYR A 259 -3.74 1.60 -7.46
C TYR A 259 -4.23 1.16 -6.10
N GLU A 260 -3.41 0.42 -5.37
CA GLU A 260 -3.68 0.06 -3.98
C GLU A 260 -3.35 1.25 -3.07
N ILE A 261 -4.30 1.64 -2.20
CA ILE A 261 -4.05 2.68 -1.21
C ILE A 261 -3.50 2.02 0.05
N SER A 262 -2.32 2.46 0.47
CA SER A 262 -1.79 2.04 1.77
C SER A 262 -2.65 2.59 2.90
N PRO A 263 -3.07 1.77 3.88
CA PRO A 263 -3.76 2.26 5.06
C PRO A 263 -2.88 3.23 5.85
N PRO A 264 -3.49 4.21 6.55
CA PRO A 264 -2.72 5.08 7.43
C PRO A 264 -2.06 4.22 8.51
N VAL A 265 -0.77 4.43 8.73
CA VAL A 265 -0.05 3.78 9.83
C VAL A 265 -0.57 4.39 11.12
N VAL A 266 -1.48 3.69 11.80
CA VAL A 266 -1.96 4.12 13.10
C VAL A 266 -0.90 3.80 14.14
N MET A 267 -0.27 4.84 14.65
CA MET A 267 0.65 4.75 15.77
C MET A 267 -0.14 4.52 17.07
N PRO A 268 0.25 3.56 17.92
CA PRO A 268 -0.39 3.41 19.21
C PRO A 268 -0.18 4.66 20.07
N SER A 269 -1.20 5.02 20.84
CA SER A 269 -1.07 6.09 21.84
C SER A 269 0.09 5.80 22.79
N PRO A 270 0.79 6.82 23.31
CA PRO A 270 1.94 6.64 24.20
C PRO A 270 1.67 5.67 25.36
N ASP A 271 0.45 5.70 25.92
CA ASP A 271 0.04 4.87 27.05
C ASP A 271 0.02 3.36 26.74
N ARG A 272 -0.22 2.97 25.49
CA ARG A 272 -0.26 1.56 25.07
C ARG A 272 0.96 1.13 24.28
N PHE A 273 1.88 2.05 23.95
CA PHE A 273 3.02 1.78 23.09
C PHE A 273 3.90 0.62 23.61
N SER A 274 4.10 0.54 24.93
CA SER A 274 4.83 -0.56 25.56
C SER A 274 4.17 -1.93 25.36
N GLN A 275 2.85 -2.01 25.42
CA GLN A 275 2.08 -3.24 25.18
C GLN A 275 2.18 -3.68 23.73
N HIS A 276 2.19 -2.74 22.78
CA HIS A 276 2.37 -3.04 21.36
C HIS A 276 3.78 -3.53 21.03
N ILE A 277 4.82 -2.95 21.66
CA ILE A 277 6.20 -3.46 21.53
C ILE A 277 6.30 -4.89 22.07
N GLU A 278 5.75 -5.15 23.26
CA GLU A 278 5.74 -6.50 23.82
C GLU A 278 5.02 -7.46 22.86
N GLY A 279 3.84 -7.04 22.39
CA GLY A 279 3.00 -7.75 21.45
C GLY A 279 2.30 -8.97 22.06
N VAL A 280 1.59 -9.70 21.20
CA VAL A 280 0.80 -10.88 21.57
C VAL A 280 1.36 -12.09 20.83
N ARG A 281 1.59 -13.18 21.58
CA ARG A 281 2.16 -14.43 21.06
C ARG A 281 1.28 -15.06 19.99
N ASP A 282 -0.02 -15.19 20.26
CA ASP A 282 -0.98 -15.86 19.38
C ASP A 282 -1.14 -15.12 18.05
N ASP A 283 -1.08 -13.78 18.08
CA ASP A 283 -1.17 -12.93 16.89
C ASP A 283 0.19 -12.74 16.19
N ARG A 284 1.26 -13.29 16.76
CA ARG A 284 2.65 -13.13 16.31
C ARG A 284 3.04 -11.67 16.12
N THR A 285 2.76 -10.83 17.11
CA THR A 285 3.07 -9.40 17.09
C THR A 285 4.14 -9.03 18.12
N GLY A 286 4.80 -7.89 17.89
CA GLY A 286 5.85 -7.32 18.72
C GLY A 286 7.05 -8.24 18.90
N VAL A 287 7.74 -8.06 20.01
CA VAL A 287 8.88 -8.88 20.43
C VAL A 287 8.45 -10.33 20.66
N ARG A 288 7.25 -10.57 21.21
CA ARG A 288 6.73 -11.93 21.45
C ARG A 288 6.45 -12.69 20.15
N GLY A 289 6.03 -12.01 19.09
CA GLY A 289 5.88 -12.60 17.77
C GLY A 289 7.22 -13.01 17.15
N LEU A 290 8.27 -12.25 17.41
CA LEU A 290 9.61 -12.56 16.93
C LEU A 290 10.20 -13.81 17.63
N PHE A 291 9.84 -14.04 18.90
CA PHE A 291 10.22 -15.25 19.64
C PHE A 291 9.55 -16.54 19.13
N GLU A 292 8.44 -16.45 18.39
CA GLU A 292 7.82 -17.61 17.74
C GLU A 292 8.58 -18.08 16.50
N ILE A 293 9.60 -17.34 16.08
CA ILE A 293 10.41 -17.63 14.92
C ILE A 293 11.69 -18.31 15.36
N ASP A 294 11.68 -19.64 15.37
CA ASP A 294 12.79 -20.49 15.83
C ASP A 294 14.13 -20.20 15.14
N GLU A 295 14.11 -19.66 13.93
CA GLU A 295 15.34 -19.33 13.21
C GLU A 295 16.04 -18.07 13.72
N VAL A 296 15.35 -17.16 14.42
CA VAL A 296 15.96 -15.94 14.95
C VAL A 296 16.93 -16.30 16.08
N THR A 297 18.21 -16.03 15.85
CA THR A 297 19.28 -16.34 16.81
C THR A 297 19.78 -15.12 17.57
N ILE A 298 19.56 -13.92 17.03
CA ILE A 298 20.04 -12.65 17.58
C ILE A 298 18.91 -11.64 17.50
N MET A 299 18.65 -10.91 18.57
CA MET A 299 17.66 -9.83 18.59
C MET A 299 18.32 -8.48 18.88
N ALA A 300 17.99 -7.48 18.08
CA ALA A 300 18.45 -6.10 18.20
C ALA A 300 17.25 -5.14 18.22
N CYS A 301 17.20 -4.28 19.22
CA CYS A 301 16.12 -3.29 19.37
C CYS A 301 16.72 -1.88 19.40
N PRO A 302 17.28 -1.39 18.28
CA PRO A 302 18.14 -0.21 18.27
C PRO A 302 17.42 1.09 18.62
N ASP A 303 16.09 1.14 18.47
CA ASP A 303 15.29 2.35 18.68
C ASP A 303 14.58 2.43 20.04
N LEU A 304 14.63 1.39 20.88
CA LEU A 304 13.90 1.41 22.17
C LEU A 304 14.40 2.50 23.12
N MET A 305 15.69 2.81 23.10
CA MET A 305 16.23 3.92 23.90
C MET A 305 15.70 5.27 23.42
N LYS A 306 15.48 5.41 22.11
CA LYS A 306 14.97 6.62 21.50
C LYS A 306 13.51 6.90 21.88
N VAL A 307 12.73 5.84 22.08
CA VAL A 307 11.36 5.89 22.63
C VAL A 307 11.36 6.38 24.08
N TYR A 308 12.36 5.99 24.87
CA TYR A 308 12.43 6.36 26.29
C TYR A 308 12.81 7.84 26.50
N GLU A 309 13.56 8.43 25.57
CA GLU A 309 14.03 9.82 25.65
C GLU A 309 12.97 10.87 25.24
N THR A 310 11.89 10.44 24.58
CA THR A 310 10.76 11.29 24.14
C THR A 310 9.64 11.32 25.17
#